data_AF-A0A948DZD7-F1
#
_entry.id   AF-A0A948DZD7-F1
#
_cell.length_a   1.000
_cell.length_b   1.000
_cell.length_c   1.000
_cell.angle_alpha   90.00
_cell.angle_beta   90.00
_cell.angle_gamma   90.00
#
_symmetry.space_group_name_H-M   'P 1'
#
loop_
_entity.id
_entity.type
_entity.pdbx_description
1 polymer ?
#
loop_
_entity_poly.entity_id
_entity_poly.type
_entity_poly.pdbx_seq_one_letter_code
_entity_poly.pdbx_strand_id
1 'polypeptide(L)'
;MALNYKELDERTRNLMLREIELDISNNDLYISDNLNQMGQINYPDLIREAARQGSDITLGEAILNFLNLYEKQRKLKNGSYSRPKMRCNAHEMLAEGEFNRFYIRAICLRAIEDGIAELVVYRAKNVQNPRAESELKVGKSISAKALLDDLRKNTGVDTAFGLPPGPNSGLCVHLP
;
A
#
# COMPACT_ATOMS: atom_id res chain seq x y z
N MET A 1 9.09 -4.76 10.32
CA MET A 1 8.47 -3.80 11.27
C MET A 1 7.24 -3.21 10.62
N ALA A 2 6.09 -3.32 11.30
CA ALA A 2 4.81 -2.75 10.84
C ALA A 2 4.87 -1.24 10.71
N LEU A 3 3.98 -0.71 9.86
CA LEU A 3 3.53 0.67 9.95
C LEU A 3 2.65 0.88 11.19
N ASN A 4 2.87 1.98 11.89
CA ASN A 4 2.05 2.44 12.99
C ASN A 4 0.88 3.28 12.45
N TYR A 5 -0.27 2.64 12.28
CA TYR A 5 -1.50 3.26 11.79
C TYR A 5 -2.26 3.94 12.95
N LYS A 6 -2.40 5.27 12.89
CA LYS A 6 -3.00 6.05 13.99
C LYS A 6 -4.50 5.81 14.15
N GLU A 7 -5.23 5.60 13.05
CA GLU A 7 -6.69 5.47 13.02
C GLU A 7 -7.15 4.11 12.48
N LEU A 8 -6.42 3.00 12.71
CA LEU A 8 -6.85 1.65 12.28
C LEU A 8 -7.91 1.04 13.21
N ASP A 9 -8.98 1.80 13.46
CA ASP A 9 -10.16 1.40 14.22
C ASP A 9 -11.20 0.70 13.33
N GLU A 10 -12.30 0.25 13.92
CA GLU A 10 -13.38 -0.47 13.21
C GLU A 10 -13.98 0.36 12.05
N ARG A 11 -14.11 1.69 12.24
CA ARG A 11 -14.64 2.57 11.19
C ARG A 11 -13.71 2.60 9.99
N THR A 12 -12.41 2.80 10.22
CA THR A 12 -11.42 2.81 9.14
C THR A 12 -11.32 1.45 8.45
N ARG A 13 -11.39 0.34 9.20
CA ARG A 13 -11.39 -1.02 8.62
C ARG A 13 -12.59 -1.25 7.70
N ASN A 14 -13.78 -0.82 8.11
CA ASN A 14 -14.98 -0.88 7.27
C ASN A 14 -14.83 -0.06 5.98
N LEU A 15 -14.20 1.11 6.04
CA LEU A 15 -13.89 1.92 4.87
C LEU A 15 -12.80 1.29 3.98
N MET A 16 -11.78 0.66 4.57
CA MET A 16 -10.78 -0.12 3.81
C MET A 16 -11.44 -1.26 3.04
N LEU A 17 -12.32 -2.02 3.69
CA LEU A 17 -13.07 -3.10 3.06
C LEU A 17 -13.93 -2.60 1.89
N ARG A 18 -14.61 -1.46 2.04
CA ARG A 18 -15.38 -0.85 0.94
C ARG A 18 -14.50 -0.53 -0.27
N GLU A 19 -13.30 0.01 -0.05
CA GLU A 19 -12.38 0.32 -1.14
C GLU A 19 -11.81 -0.95 -1.80
N ILE A 20 -11.53 -1.99 -1.02
CA ILE A 20 -11.10 -3.30 -1.55
C ILE A 20 -12.21 -3.92 -2.42
N GLU A 21 -13.46 -3.93 -1.94
CA GLU A 21 -14.59 -4.46 -2.70
C GLU A 21 -14.88 -3.64 -3.97
N LEU A 22 -14.69 -2.31 -3.91
CA LEU A 22 -14.79 -1.45 -5.08
C LEU A 22 -13.79 -1.88 -6.16
N ASP A 23 -12.52 -2.06 -5.79
CA ASP A 23 -11.47 -2.50 -6.72
C ASP A 23 -11.71 -3.92 -7.24
N ILE A 24 -12.20 -4.84 -6.41
CA ILE A 24 -12.54 -6.21 -6.83
C ILE A 24 -13.70 -6.19 -7.84
N SER A 25 -14.78 -5.45 -7.54
CA SER A 25 -15.96 -5.39 -8.41
C SER A 25 -15.70 -4.72 -9.76
N ASN A 26 -14.76 -3.76 -9.79
CA ASN A 26 -14.32 -3.10 -11.03
C ASN A 26 -13.20 -3.87 -11.77
N ASN A 27 -12.67 -4.95 -11.18
CA ASN A 27 -11.49 -5.66 -11.68
C ASN A 27 -10.23 -4.76 -11.77
N ASP A 28 -10.11 -3.83 -10.83
CA ASP A 28 -9.01 -2.87 -10.71
C ASP A 28 -8.02 -3.22 -9.57
N LEU A 29 -8.34 -4.22 -8.74
CA LEU A 29 -7.46 -4.63 -7.63
C LEU A 29 -6.07 -4.98 -8.15
N TYR A 30 -5.04 -4.36 -7.58
CA TYR A 30 -3.65 -4.65 -7.96
C TYR A 30 -3.26 -6.07 -7.54
N ILE A 31 -2.96 -6.91 -8.52
CA ILE A 31 -2.41 -8.25 -8.32
C ILE A 31 -0.95 -8.24 -8.76
N SER A 32 -0.04 -8.46 -7.82
CA SER A 32 1.41 -8.39 -8.09
C SER A 32 1.90 -9.57 -8.94
N ASP A 33 2.65 -9.26 -10.00
CA ASP A 33 3.41 -10.24 -10.81
C ASP A 33 4.45 -11.04 -9.98
N ASN A 34 4.78 -10.58 -8.77
CA ASN A 34 5.67 -11.31 -7.87
C ASN A 34 4.97 -12.47 -7.16
N LEU A 35 3.64 -12.53 -7.17
CA LEU A 35 2.89 -13.66 -6.66
C LEU A 35 2.85 -14.79 -7.70
N ASN A 36 2.94 -16.03 -7.22
CA ASN A 36 2.68 -17.22 -8.01
C ASN A 36 1.17 -17.35 -8.29
N GLN A 37 0.78 -18.28 -9.16
CA GLN A 37 -0.61 -18.43 -9.59
C GLN A 37 -1.59 -18.61 -8.41
N MET A 38 -1.25 -19.42 -7.42
CA MET A 38 -2.08 -19.59 -6.22
C MET A 38 -2.17 -18.31 -5.40
N GLY A 39 -1.06 -17.58 -5.30
CA GLY A 39 -1.02 -16.25 -4.69
C GLY A 39 -1.96 -15.27 -5.35
N GLN A 40 -1.94 -15.19 -6.68
CA GLN A 40 -2.80 -14.29 -7.44
C GLN A 40 -4.28 -14.61 -7.26
N ILE A 41 -4.63 -15.90 -7.22
CA ILE A 41 -6.01 -16.37 -6.98
C ILE A 41 -6.48 -16.03 -5.56
N ASN A 42 -5.62 -16.25 -4.56
CA ASN A 42 -6.00 -16.08 -3.16
C ASN A 42 -5.88 -14.62 -2.66
N TYR A 43 -5.10 -13.78 -3.34
CA TYR A 43 -4.77 -12.44 -2.86
C TYR A 43 -5.97 -11.56 -2.51
N PRO A 44 -7.07 -11.52 -3.29
CA PRO A 44 -8.26 -10.74 -2.95
C PRO A 44 -8.83 -11.09 -1.57
N ASP A 45 -8.85 -12.38 -1.21
CA ASP A 45 -9.33 -12.84 0.09
C ASP A 45 -8.34 -12.50 1.21
N LEU A 46 -7.03 -12.64 0.93
CA LEU A 46 -5.98 -12.33 1.90
C LEU A 46 -5.95 -10.85 2.30
N ILE A 47 -6.06 -9.94 1.33
CA ILE A 47 -6.07 -8.50 1.62
C ILE A 47 -7.35 -8.06 2.33
N ARG A 48 -8.49 -8.66 1.98
CA ARG A 48 -9.76 -8.45 2.68
C ARG A 48 -9.65 -8.87 4.15
N GLU A 49 -9.10 -10.05 4.40
CA GLU A 49 -8.98 -10.58 5.77
C GLU A 49 -8.02 -9.75 6.62
N ALA A 50 -6.90 -9.33 6.03
CA ALA A 50 -5.97 -8.40 6.67
C ALA A 50 -6.66 -7.06 7.02
N ALA A 51 -7.45 -6.49 6.10
CA ALA A 51 -8.19 -5.25 6.37
C ALA A 51 -9.22 -5.43 7.49
N ARG A 52 -9.89 -6.58 7.54
CA ARG A 52 -10.92 -6.89 8.55
C ARG A 52 -10.37 -6.97 9.97
N GLN A 53 -9.27 -7.69 10.19
CA GLN A 53 -8.79 -7.95 11.55
C GLN A 53 -7.26 -7.93 11.72
N GLY A 54 -6.51 -7.76 10.65
CA GLY A 54 -5.06 -7.83 10.63
C GLY A 54 -4.36 -6.48 10.40
N SER A 55 -3.15 -6.56 9.88
CA SER A 55 -2.26 -5.45 9.50
C SER A 55 -1.46 -5.81 8.24
N ASP A 56 -0.55 -4.92 7.85
CA ASP A 56 0.49 -5.18 6.85
C ASP A 56 1.37 -6.38 7.21
N ILE A 57 1.63 -6.64 8.51
CA ILE A 57 2.37 -7.83 8.95
C ILE A 57 1.60 -9.11 8.63
N THR A 58 0.33 -9.20 9.06
CA THR A 58 -0.46 -10.42 8.86
C THR A 58 -0.67 -10.72 7.37
N LEU A 59 -0.81 -9.68 6.55
CA LEU A 59 -0.86 -9.83 5.10
C LEU A 59 0.48 -10.35 4.55
N GLY A 60 1.60 -9.78 5.02
CA GLY A 60 2.95 -10.18 4.63
C GLY A 60 3.26 -11.64 4.97
N GLU A 61 2.83 -12.09 6.15
CA GLU A 61 2.94 -13.50 6.57
C GLU A 61 2.07 -14.41 5.70
N ALA A 62 0.83 -14.01 5.43
CA ALA A 62 -0.10 -14.78 4.61
C ALA A 62 0.39 -14.96 3.17
N ILE A 63 1.09 -13.98 2.60
CA ILE A 63 1.61 -14.04 1.22
C ILE A 63 3.03 -14.59 1.09
N LEU A 64 3.73 -14.87 2.20
CA LEU A 64 5.11 -15.33 2.21
C LEU A 64 5.35 -16.55 1.29
N ASN A 65 4.49 -17.56 1.40
CA ASN A 65 4.59 -18.80 0.63
C ASN A 65 4.00 -18.70 -0.79
N PHE A 66 3.46 -17.53 -1.14
CA PHE A 66 2.84 -17.26 -2.43
C PHE A 66 3.73 -16.46 -3.38
N LEU A 67 4.97 -16.16 -3.00
CA LEU A 67 5.91 -15.48 -3.89
C LEU A 67 6.50 -16.42 -4.96
N ASN A 68 6.80 -15.85 -6.12
CA ASN A 68 7.62 -16.48 -7.14
C ASN A 68 9.07 -16.62 -6.63
N LEU A 69 9.80 -17.63 -7.12
CA LEU A 69 11.22 -17.80 -6.80
C LEU A 69 12.10 -16.68 -7.39
N TYR A 70 11.64 -16.05 -8.47
CA TYR A 70 12.35 -15.03 -9.22
C TYR A 70 11.44 -13.85 -9.51
N GLU A 71 12.01 -12.64 -9.52
CA GLU A 71 11.33 -11.44 -10.04
C GLU A 71 11.05 -11.59 -11.54
N LYS A 72 10.13 -10.76 -12.05
CA LYS A 72 9.89 -10.60 -13.48
C LYS A 72 11.21 -10.26 -14.20
N GLN A 73 11.40 -10.87 -15.36
CA GLN A 73 12.58 -10.63 -16.18
C GLN A 73 12.63 -9.16 -16.60
N ARG A 74 13.79 -8.51 -16.46
CA ARG A 74 13.97 -7.10 -16.83
C ARG A 74 15.07 -6.97 -17.87
N LYS A 75 14.84 -6.14 -18.89
CA LYS A 75 15.88 -5.78 -19.86
C LYS A 75 16.81 -4.75 -19.24
N LEU A 76 18.10 -5.06 -19.24
CA LEU A 76 19.15 -4.18 -18.73
C LEU A 76 19.57 -3.16 -19.80
N LYS A 77 20.27 -2.09 -19.38
CA LYS A 77 20.76 -1.04 -20.29
C LYS A 77 21.69 -1.55 -21.40
N ASN A 78 22.39 -2.65 -21.14
CA ASN A 78 23.28 -3.32 -22.10
C ASN A 78 22.54 -4.29 -23.05
N GLY A 79 21.21 -4.36 -22.99
CA GLY A 79 20.39 -5.22 -23.84
C GLY A 79 20.20 -6.65 -23.36
N SER A 80 20.94 -7.11 -22.35
CA SER A 80 20.74 -8.43 -21.75
C SER A 80 19.55 -8.46 -20.81
N TYR A 81 19.11 -9.66 -20.43
CA TYR A 81 18.00 -9.83 -19.50
C TYR A 81 18.49 -10.28 -18.13
N SER A 82 17.97 -9.68 -17.07
CA SER A 82 18.14 -10.15 -15.70
C SER A 82 16.90 -10.90 -15.24
N ARG A 83 17.11 -11.94 -14.43
CA ARG A 83 16.05 -12.63 -13.69
C ARG A 83 16.50 -12.80 -12.23
N PRO A 84 16.48 -11.71 -11.45
CA PRO A 84 17.01 -11.76 -10.09
C PRO A 84 16.15 -12.66 -9.22
N LYS A 85 16.79 -13.36 -8.28
CA LYS A 85 16.08 -14.12 -7.24
C LYS A 85 15.18 -13.17 -6.45
N MET A 86 13.99 -13.64 -6.09
CA MET A 86 13.08 -12.88 -5.24
C MET A 86 13.79 -12.49 -3.94
N ARG A 87 13.64 -11.22 -3.55
CA ARG A 87 14.14 -10.74 -2.27
C ARG A 87 13.41 -11.46 -1.12
N CYS A 88 14.15 -11.80 -0.07
CA CYS A 88 13.56 -12.46 1.10
C CYS A 88 12.42 -11.65 1.72
N ASN A 89 12.49 -10.32 1.67
CA ASN A 89 11.49 -9.40 2.23
C ASN A 89 10.46 -8.90 1.20
N ALA A 90 10.33 -9.53 0.02
CA ALA A 90 9.38 -9.08 -1.00
C ALA A 90 7.91 -9.15 -0.53
N HIS A 91 7.58 -10.11 0.34
CA HIS A 91 6.24 -10.26 0.92
C HIS A 91 5.92 -9.07 1.84
N GLU A 92 6.86 -8.67 2.70
CA GLU A 92 6.74 -7.49 3.55
C GLU A 92 6.56 -6.22 2.73
N MET A 93 7.37 -6.04 1.69
CA MET A 93 7.31 -4.84 0.85
C MET A 93 5.98 -4.73 0.10
N LEU A 94 5.45 -5.85 -0.41
CA LEU A 94 4.16 -5.89 -1.09
C LEU A 94 3.01 -5.63 -0.11
N ALA A 95 3.02 -6.29 1.05
CA ALA A 95 1.98 -6.14 2.05
C ALA A 95 1.96 -4.72 2.67
N GLU A 96 3.13 -4.16 3.00
CA GLU A 96 3.26 -2.79 3.51
C GLU A 96 2.70 -1.77 2.51
N GLY A 97 3.05 -1.89 1.23
CA GLY A 97 2.59 -0.96 0.19
C GLY A 97 1.08 -1.00 -0.01
N GLU A 98 0.53 -2.18 -0.23
CA GLU A 98 -0.88 -2.33 -0.60
C GLU A 98 -1.82 -2.13 0.60
N PHE A 99 -1.46 -2.64 1.78
CA PHE A 99 -2.25 -2.38 2.98
C PHE A 99 -2.30 -0.88 3.31
N ASN A 100 -1.14 -0.21 3.25
CA ASN A 100 -1.05 1.23 3.48
C ASN A 100 -1.84 2.03 2.42
N ARG A 101 -1.82 1.61 1.15
CA ARG A 101 -2.63 2.21 0.08
C ARG A 101 -4.12 2.18 0.44
N PHE A 102 -4.66 1.03 0.84
CA PHE A 102 -6.07 0.94 1.24
C PHE A 102 -6.37 1.68 2.55
N TYR A 103 -5.45 1.68 3.51
CA TYR A 103 -5.57 2.51 4.71
C TYR A 103 -5.68 4.00 4.35
N ILE A 104 -4.78 4.52 3.51
CA ILE A 104 -4.79 5.94 3.10
C ILE A 104 -6.11 6.28 2.39
N ARG A 105 -6.60 5.43 1.49
CA ARG A 105 -7.92 5.62 0.83
C ARG A 105 -9.05 5.69 1.87
N ALA A 106 -9.04 4.81 2.87
CA ALA A 106 -10.01 4.80 3.94
C ALA A 106 -9.97 6.09 4.80
N ILE A 107 -8.76 6.60 5.12
CA ILE A 107 -8.62 7.88 5.83
C ILE A 107 -9.12 9.04 4.98
N CYS A 108 -8.87 9.04 3.67
CA CYS A 108 -9.43 10.05 2.77
C CYS A 108 -10.97 10.03 2.77
N LEU A 109 -11.58 8.84 2.68
CA LEU A 109 -13.03 8.71 2.77
C LEU A 109 -13.56 9.21 4.11
N ARG A 110 -12.92 8.82 5.22
CA ARG A 110 -13.31 9.26 6.56
C ARG A 110 -13.26 10.78 6.69
N ALA A 111 -12.18 11.40 6.22
CA ALA A 111 -12.06 12.85 6.22
C ALA A 111 -13.17 13.53 5.40
N ILE A 112 -13.47 13.01 4.21
CA ILE A 112 -14.55 13.54 3.37
C ILE A 112 -15.91 13.40 4.06
N GLU A 113 -16.21 12.23 4.66
CA GLU A 113 -17.43 12.01 5.44
C GLU A 113 -17.55 12.96 6.63
N ASP A 114 -16.43 13.26 7.29
CA ASP A 114 -16.36 14.13 8.46
C ASP A 114 -16.25 15.63 8.10
N GLY A 115 -16.27 15.98 6.81
CA GLY A 115 -16.14 17.38 6.33
C GLY A 115 -14.74 17.97 6.46
N ILE A 116 -13.72 17.13 6.66
CA ILE A 116 -12.31 17.50 6.76
C ILE A 116 -11.68 17.47 5.36
N ALA A 117 -11.24 18.63 4.88
CA ALA A 117 -10.67 18.77 3.54
C ALA A 117 -9.23 18.24 3.41
N GLU A 118 -8.46 18.31 4.49
CA GLU A 118 -7.02 18.11 4.49
C GLU A 118 -6.60 17.01 5.48
N LEU A 119 -5.61 16.21 5.06
CA LEU A 119 -4.94 15.19 5.86
C LEU A 119 -3.50 15.62 6.14
N VAL A 120 -2.89 15.06 7.19
CA VAL A 120 -1.49 15.35 7.53
C VAL A 120 -0.62 14.13 7.26
N VAL A 121 0.46 14.33 6.49
CA VAL A 121 1.45 13.29 6.20
C VAL A 121 2.32 13.04 7.43
N TYR A 122 2.56 11.78 7.77
CA TYR A 122 3.44 11.39 8.87
C TYR A 122 4.30 10.17 8.56
N ARG A 123 5.31 9.95 9.41
CA ARG A 123 6.19 8.78 9.39
C ARG A 123 5.56 7.67 10.25
N ALA A 124 5.01 6.66 9.60
CA ALA A 124 4.40 5.51 10.27
C ALA A 124 5.40 4.41 10.65
N LYS A 125 6.63 4.41 10.10
CA LYS A 125 7.65 3.41 10.42
C LYS A 125 8.98 4.07 10.72
N ASN A 126 9.68 3.57 11.73
CA ASN A 126 11.04 4.01 12.00
C ASN A 126 11.96 3.52 10.87
N VAL A 127 12.51 4.45 10.11
CA VAL A 127 13.44 4.21 9.01
C VAL A 127 14.77 4.83 9.42
N GLN A 128 15.82 4.03 9.54
CA GLN A 128 17.12 4.52 10.04
C GLN A 128 17.77 5.58 9.15
N ASN A 129 17.62 5.45 7.82
CA ASN A 129 18.17 6.39 6.84
C ASN A 129 17.06 6.79 5.86
N PRO A 130 16.14 7.69 6.26
CA PRO A 130 15.06 8.11 5.40
C PRO A 130 15.59 8.95 4.25
N ARG A 131 14.98 8.81 3.06
CA ARG A 131 15.31 9.65 1.91
C ARG A 131 14.90 11.10 2.21
N ALA A 132 15.73 12.07 1.84
CA ALA A 132 15.46 13.48 2.11
C ALA A 132 14.09 13.94 1.57
N GLU A 133 13.70 13.49 0.38
CA GLU A 133 12.40 13.78 -0.23
C GLU A 133 11.22 13.28 0.62
N SER A 134 11.37 12.13 1.28
CA SER A 134 10.34 11.57 2.17
C SER A 134 10.25 12.34 3.47
N GLU A 135 11.36 12.88 3.99
CA GLU A 135 11.36 13.72 5.20
C GLU A 135 10.67 15.07 4.95
N LEU A 136 10.93 15.68 3.79
CA LEU A 136 10.28 16.93 3.40
C LEU A 136 8.76 16.83 3.24
N LYS A 137 8.17 15.63 3.22
CA LYS A 137 6.72 15.44 3.17
C LYS A 137 6.07 15.40 4.54
N VAL A 138 6.80 15.05 5.60
CA VAL A 138 6.23 14.91 6.95
C VAL A 138 5.70 16.25 7.45
N GLY A 139 4.50 16.24 8.03
CA GLY A 139 3.80 17.42 8.53
C GLY A 139 3.10 18.26 7.45
N LYS A 140 3.24 17.92 6.16
CA LYS A 140 2.51 18.62 5.10
C LYS A 140 1.05 18.20 5.08
N SER A 141 0.19 19.18 4.82
CA SER A 141 -1.23 18.96 4.53
C SER A 141 -1.41 18.53 3.07
N ILE A 142 -2.36 17.62 2.86
CA ILE A 142 -2.76 17.15 1.53
C ILE A 142 -4.28 17.02 1.45
N SER A 143 -4.87 17.46 0.33
CA SER A 143 -6.31 17.35 0.11
C SER A 143 -6.75 15.89 0.09
N ALA A 144 -7.70 15.55 0.98
CA ALA A 144 -8.26 14.20 1.09
C ALA A 144 -8.87 13.73 -0.23
N LYS A 145 -9.60 14.62 -0.91
CA LYS A 145 -10.24 14.32 -2.20
C LYS A 145 -9.21 14.09 -3.31
N ALA A 146 -8.26 15.02 -3.46
CA ALA A 146 -7.25 14.90 -4.51
C ALA A 146 -6.38 13.64 -4.34
N LEU A 147 -6.04 13.29 -3.10
CA LEU A 147 -5.27 12.08 -2.79
C LEU A 147 -6.08 10.81 -3.08
N LEU A 148 -7.36 10.76 -2.70
CA LEU A 148 -8.23 9.62 -2.98
C LEU A 148 -8.38 9.38 -4.48
N ASP A 149 -8.63 10.44 -5.25
CA ASP A 149 -8.80 10.37 -6.70
C ASP A 149 -7.51 9.88 -7.38
N ASP A 150 -6.34 10.37 -6.94
CA ASP A 150 -5.03 9.93 -7.43
C ASP A 150 -4.76 8.45 -7.13
N LEU A 151 -5.06 8.00 -5.91
CA LEU A 151 -4.88 6.61 -5.49
C LEU A 151 -5.78 5.66 -6.29
N ARG A 152 -7.04 6.00 -6.49
CA ARG A 152 -7.99 5.18 -7.29
C ARG A 152 -7.60 5.11 -8.76
N LYS A 153 -7.05 6.20 -9.31
CA LYS A 153 -6.65 6.27 -10.72
C LYS A 153 -5.36 5.49 -11.00
N ASN A 154 -4.43 5.48 -10.06
CA ASN A 154 -3.07 4.97 -10.27
C ASN A 154 -2.82 3.70 -9.46
N THR A 155 -3.53 2.60 -9.76
CA THR A 155 -3.40 1.32 -9.03
C THR A 155 -2.08 0.61 -9.35
N GLY A 156 -1.39 0.08 -8.33
CA GLY A 156 -0.15 -0.70 -8.50
C GLY A 156 1.09 0.07 -8.94
N VAL A 157 1.01 1.40 -9.06
CA VAL A 157 2.12 2.26 -9.49
C VAL A 157 2.33 3.43 -8.52
N ASP A 158 3.47 4.12 -8.67
CA ASP A 158 3.75 5.35 -7.93
C ASP A 158 2.69 6.42 -8.25
N THR A 159 2.19 7.07 -7.21
CA THR A 159 1.13 8.09 -7.30
C THR A 159 1.71 9.49 -7.54
N ALA A 160 0.91 10.43 -8.05
CA ALA A 160 1.37 11.80 -8.32
C ALA A 160 1.82 12.53 -7.04
N PHE A 161 1.18 12.20 -5.90
CA PHE A 161 1.58 12.70 -4.59
C PHE A 161 2.72 11.89 -3.95
N GLY A 162 3.12 10.78 -4.58
CA GLY A 162 4.10 9.82 -4.07
C GLY A 162 3.70 9.35 -2.67
N LEU A 163 2.45 8.92 -2.52
CA LEU A 163 1.86 8.29 -1.34
C LEU A 163 1.02 7.09 -1.80
N PRO A 164 1.34 5.86 -1.35
CA PRO A 164 2.59 5.50 -0.67
C PRO A 164 3.82 5.75 -1.60
N PRO A 165 4.93 6.37 -1.13
CA PRO A 165 6.13 6.63 -1.93
C PRO A 165 6.97 5.37 -2.07
N GLY A 166 6.57 4.46 -2.95
CA GLY A 166 7.25 3.20 -3.20
C GLY A 166 7.59 2.40 -1.93
N PRO A 167 8.41 1.36 -2.06
CA PRO A 167 8.74 0.50 -0.93
C PRO A 167 9.61 1.20 0.13
N ASN A 168 9.35 0.88 1.40
CA ASN A 168 10.13 1.29 2.58
C ASN A 168 10.21 2.79 2.86
N SER A 169 9.32 3.60 2.32
CA SER A 169 9.28 5.02 2.68
C SER A 169 8.72 5.25 4.09
N GLY A 170 7.88 4.35 4.59
CA GLY A 170 7.25 4.50 5.90
C GLY A 170 6.35 5.72 6.03
N LEU A 171 5.88 6.30 4.92
CA LEU A 171 4.95 7.43 4.93
C LEU A 171 3.50 6.96 4.91
N CYS A 172 2.68 7.67 5.67
CA CYS A 172 1.24 7.48 5.75
C CYS A 172 0.57 8.85 5.99
N VAL A 173 -0.76 8.87 6.08
CA VAL A 173 -1.55 10.08 6.39
C VAL A 173 -2.47 9.84 7.57
N HIS A 174 -2.78 10.90 8.30
CA HIS A 174 -3.71 10.86 9.41
C HIS A 174 -4.64 12.08 9.39
N LEU A 175 -5.74 12.00 10.14
CA LEU A 175 -6.64 13.14 10.37
C LEU A 175 -5.91 14.21 11.21
N PRO A 176 -6.12 15.52 10.96
CA PRO A 176 -5.42 16.60 11.66
C PRO A 176 -5.62 16.60 13.18
#